data_AF-A0A838HLZ2-F1
#
_entry.id   AF-A0A838HLZ2-F1
#
_cell.length_a   1.000
_cell.length_b   1.000
_cell.length_c   1.000
_cell.angle_alpha   90.00
_cell.angle_beta   90.00
_cell.angle_gamma   90.00
#
_symmetry.space_group_name_H-M   'P 1'
#
loop_
_entity.id
_entity.type
_entity.pdbx_description
1 polymer ?
#
loop_
_entity_poly.entity_id
_entity_poly.type
_entity_poly.pdbx_seq_one_letter_code
_entity_poly.pdbx_strand_id
1 'polypeptide(L)'
;RVTAPGIVVVGTRDPVVAPAFAEALAAGLPQGRVVWIAGAAHAVLFNRSQAFNRVLLRFLEELEFPIAQQSPMPAAAAGFRGDP
;
A
#
# COMPACT_ATOMS: atom_id res chain seq x y z
N ARG A 1 -15.68 -14.68 -8.49
CA ARG A 1 -14.32 -15.26 -8.60
C ARG A 1 -13.37 -14.15 -9.03
N VAL A 2 -12.26 -13.94 -8.33
CA VAL A 2 -11.22 -12.96 -8.70
C VAL A 2 -10.22 -13.65 -9.63
N THR A 3 -9.87 -13.02 -10.76
CA THR A 3 -8.95 -13.59 -11.77
C THR A 3 -7.68 -12.77 -11.97
N ALA A 4 -7.62 -11.54 -11.46
CA ALA A 4 -6.41 -10.73 -11.47
C ALA A 4 -5.47 -11.13 -10.32
N PRO A 5 -4.14 -11.02 -10.49
CA PRO A 5 -3.19 -11.13 -9.38
C PRO A 5 -3.49 -10.11 -8.28
N GLY A 6 -3.20 -10.45 -7.02
CA GLY A 6 -3.45 -9.54 -5.91
C GLY A 6 -2.56 -9.79 -4.70
N ILE A 7 -2.37 -8.73 -3.90
CA ILE A 7 -1.69 -8.79 -2.60
C ILE A 7 -2.60 -8.25 -1.52
N VAL A 8 -2.42 -8.75 -0.29
CA VAL A 8 -3.11 -8.23 0.90
C VAL A 8 -2.08 -7.51 1.76
N VAL A 9 -2.22 -6.20 1.96
CA VAL A 9 -1.27 -5.38 2.72
C VAL A 9 -1.86 -5.02 4.07
N VAL A 10 -1.20 -5.43 5.16
CA VAL A 10 -1.73 -5.24 6.52
C VAL A 10 -0.62 -4.73 7.44
N GLY A 11 -0.98 -3.88 8.39
CA GLY A 11 -0.05 -3.40 9.42
C GLY A 11 0.12 -4.41 10.55
N THR A 12 1.34 -4.59 11.07
CA THR A 12 1.59 -5.53 12.18
C THR A 12 0.98 -5.10 13.51
N ARG A 13 0.44 -3.88 13.61
CA ARG A 13 -0.28 -3.35 14.78
C ARG A 13 -1.74 -3.06 14.46
N ASP A 14 -2.31 -3.71 13.45
CA ASP A 14 -3.72 -3.60 13.11
C ASP A 14 -4.59 -4.33 14.14
N PRO A 15 -5.43 -3.62 14.92
CA PRO A 15 -6.34 -4.26 15.87
C PRO A 15 -7.68 -4.70 15.24
N VAL A 16 -7.93 -4.31 13.99
CA VAL A 16 -9.20 -4.52 13.29
C VAL A 16 -9.16 -5.82 12.50
N VAL A 17 -8.07 -6.07 11.78
CA VAL A 17 -7.93 -7.25 10.93
C VAL A 17 -7.10 -8.32 11.64
N ALA A 18 -7.74 -9.44 11.98
CA ALA A 18 -7.04 -10.60 12.53
C ALA A 18 -6.08 -11.21 11.48
N PRO A 19 -4.89 -11.70 11.89
CA PRO A 19 -3.93 -12.27 10.94
C PRO A 19 -4.48 -13.40 10.07
N ALA A 20 -5.24 -14.32 10.68
CA ALA A 20 -5.85 -15.44 9.96
C ALA A 20 -6.80 -14.99 8.84
N PHE A 21 -7.46 -13.83 9.00
CA PHE A 21 -8.34 -13.28 7.97
C PHE A 21 -7.53 -12.76 6.78
N ALA A 22 -6.43 -12.06 7.03
CA ALA A 22 -5.54 -11.57 5.98
C ALA A 22 -4.92 -12.74 5.18
N GLU A 23 -4.50 -13.79 5.88
CA GLU A 23 -3.97 -15.02 5.28
C GLU A 23 -5.03 -15.75 4.45
N ALA A 24 -6.25 -15.89 4.97
CA ALA A 24 -7.35 -16.51 4.24
C ALA A 24 -7.72 -15.72 2.96
N LEU A 25 -7.71 -14.38 3.04
CA LEU A 25 -7.96 -13.53 1.87
C LEU A 25 -6.87 -13.71 0.81
N ALA A 26 -5.60 -13.73 1.23
CA ALA A 26 -4.48 -13.94 0.31
C ALA A 26 -4.53 -15.32 -0.35
N ALA A 27 -4.88 -16.38 0.39
CA ALA A 27 -5.03 -17.73 -0.15
C ALA A 27 -6.12 -17.84 -1.24
N GLY A 28 -7.11 -16.93 -1.23
CA GLY A 28 -8.16 -16.86 -2.25
C GLY A 28 -7.78 -16.11 -3.53
N LEU A 29 -6.61 -15.45 -3.58
CA LEU A 29 -6.18 -14.63 -4.72
C LEU A 29 -5.20 -15.39 -5.63
N PRO A 30 -5.26 -15.18 -6.96
CA PRO A 30 -4.23 -15.67 -7.86
C PRO A 30 -2.85 -15.15 -7.46
N GLN A 31 -1.91 -16.06 -7.18
CA GLN A 31 -0.56 -15.74 -6.69
C GLN A 31 -0.57 -14.82 -5.43
N GLY A 32 -1.63 -14.97 -4.63
CA GLY A 32 -1.87 -14.14 -3.47
C GLY A 32 -0.85 -14.33 -2.37
N ARG A 33 -0.48 -13.21 -1.74
CA ARG A 33 0.38 -13.20 -0.55
C ARG A 33 0.01 -12.05 0.37
N VAL A 34 0.28 -12.22 1.66
CA VAL A 34 0.18 -11.14 2.64
C VAL A 34 1.51 -10.39 2.70
N VAL A 35 1.45 -9.07 2.76
CA VAL A 35 2.60 -8.20 3.01
C VAL A 35 2.37 -7.45 4.32
N TRP A 36 3.19 -7.77 5.31
CA TRP A 36 3.14 -7.17 6.64
C TRP A 36 3.99 -5.90 6.71
N ILE A 37 3.37 -4.75 6.97
CA ILE A 37 4.09 -3.50 7.19
C ILE A 37 4.34 -3.31 8.68
N ALA A 38 5.61 -3.49 9.07
CA ALA A 38 6.05 -3.37 10.45
C ALA A 38 5.65 -2.03 11.07
N GLY A 39 4.98 -2.09 12.22
CA GLY A 39 4.56 -0.92 12.98
C GLY A 39 3.44 -0.11 12.34
N ALA A 40 2.82 -0.53 11.24
CA ALA A 40 1.61 0.12 10.74
C ALA A 40 0.36 -0.32 11.52
N ALA A 41 -0.59 0.60 11.68
CA ALA A 41 -1.96 0.32 12.11
C ALA A 41 -2.84 -0.04 10.90
N HIS A 42 -4.16 -0.20 11.13
CA HIS A 42 -5.13 -0.60 10.10
C HIS A 42 -5.06 0.22 8.81
N ALA A 43 -5.00 1.55 8.94
CA ALA A 43 -4.96 2.46 7.80
C ALA A 43 -3.52 2.63 7.26
N VAL A 44 -2.96 1.54 6.72
CA VAL A 44 -1.54 1.40 6.35
C VAL A 44 -1.07 2.51 5.41
N LEU A 45 -1.91 2.88 4.44
CA LEU A 45 -1.64 3.93 3.44
C LEU A 45 -1.52 5.33 4.04
N PHE A 46 -2.14 5.60 5.19
CA PHE A 46 -2.00 6.88 5.90
C PHE A 46 -0.86 6.83 6.92
N ASN A 47 -0.77 5.75 7.69
CA ASN A 47 0.20 5.65 8.78
C ASN A 47 1.65 5.42 8.29
N ARG A 48 1.81 4.66 7.20
CA ARG A 48 3.11 4.27 6.62
C ARG A 48 3.09 4.40 5.09
N SER A 49 2.62 5.55 4.58
CA SER A 49 2.46 5.83 3.15
C SER A 49 3.68 5.45 2.29
N GLN A 50 4.89 5.80 2.72
CA GLN A 50 6.11 5.47 1.98
C GLN A 50 6.37 3.96 1.89
N ALA A 51 6.16 3.22 2.99
CA ALA A 51 6.34 1.78 3.00
C ALA A 51 5.26 1.09 2.15
N PHE A 52 4.02 1.56 2.26
CA PHE A 52 2.91 1.11 1.43
C PHE A 52 3.19 1.34 -0.06
N ASN A 53 3.62 2.55 -0.44
CA ASN A 53 3.93 2.89 -1.82
C ASN A 53 5.05 2.00 -2.39
N ARG A 54 6.10 1.71 -1.61
CA ARG A 54 7.15 0.77 -2.05
C ARG A 54 6.61 -0.63 -2.32
N VAL A 55 5.72 -1.13 -1.46
CA VAL A 55 5.09 -2.44 -1.65
C VAL A 55 4.22 -2.44 -2.91
N LEU A 56 3.42 -1.40 -3.10
CA LEU A 56 2.55 -1.25 -4.27
C LEU A 56 3.34 -1.19 -5.58
N LEU A 57 4.36 -0.31 -5.65
CA LEU A 57 5.17 -0.15 -6.86
C LEU A 57 5.93 -1.44 -7.19
N ARG A 58 6.53 -2.10 -6.19
CA ARG A 58 7.20 -3.40 -6.41
C ARG A 58 6.24 -4.46 -6.95
N PHE A 59 5.01 -4.50 -6.45
CA PHE A 59 3.99 -5.43 -6.96
C PHE A 59 3.62 -5.14 -8.41
N LEU A 60 3.50 -3.87 -8.80
CA LEU A 60 3.20 -3.49 -10.18
C LEU A 60 4.36 -3.80 -11.13
N GLU A 61 5.60 -3.57 -10.70
CA GLU A 61 6.81 -3.97 -11.44
C GLU A 61 6.88 -5.48 -11.70
N GLU A 62 6.53 -6.31 -10.70
CA GLU A 62 6.46 -7.76 -10.84
C GLU A 62 5.43 -8.22 -11.88
N LEU A 63 4.39 -7.42 -12.11
CA LEU A 63 3.37 -7.67 -13.13
C LEU A 63 3.76 -7.10 -14.50
N GLU A 64 5.01 -6.65 -14.66
CA GLU A 64 5.51 -5.96 -15.85
C GLU A 64 4.66 -4.74 -16.23
N PHE A 65 3.97 -4.16 -15.23
CA PHE A 65 3.16 -2.98 -15.44
C PHE A 65 4.08 -1.76 -15.53
N PRO A 66 4.07 -0.99 -16.63
CA PRO A 66 4.95 0.16 -16.76
C PRO A 66 4.63 1.20 -15.68
N ILE A 67 5.55 1.40 -14.74
CA ILE A 67 5.45 2.50 -13.80
C ILE A 67 6.03 3.73 -14.47
N ALA A 68 5.17 4.63 -14.91
CA ALA A 68 5.60 5.96 -15.32
C ALA A 68 6.34 6.62 -14.14
N GLN A 69 7.62 6.93 -14.32
CA GLN A 69 8.39 7.74 -13.38
C GLN A 69 7.61 9.03 -13.14
N GLN A 70 7.18 9.28 -11.90
CA GLN A 70 6.50 10.52 -11.56
C GLN A 70 7.45 11.68 -11.85
N SER A 71 7.07 12.59 -12.74
CA SER A 71 7.69 13.91 -12.80
C SER A 71 7.67 14.51 -11.39
N PRO A 72 8.73 15.17 -10.92
CA PRO A 72 8.70 15.80 -9.61
C PRO A 72 7.45 16.67 -9.53
N MET A 73 6.64 16.46 -8.48
CA MET A 73 5.56 17.40 -8.20
C MET A 73 6.17 18.80 -8.23
N PRO A 74 5.59 19.75 -8.98
CA PRO A 74 6.01 21.13 -8.84
C PRO A 74 5.92 21.45 -7.34
N ALA A 75 7.01 21.97 -6.79
CA ALA A 75 7.06 22.38 -5.39
C ALA A 75 5.79 23.19 -5.13
N ALA A 76 4.98 22.76 -4.16
CA ALA A 76 3.76 23.46 -3.80
C ALA A 76 4.08 24.95 -3.70
N ALA A 77 3.44 25.75 -4.56
CA ALA A 77 3.70 27.18 -4.62
C ALA A 77 3.65 27.74 -3.21
N ALA A 78 4.77 28.33 -2.78
CA ALA A 78 4.89 29.01 -1.50
C ALA A 78 3.75 30.04 -1.39
N GLY A 79 2.84 29.84 -0.44
CA GLY A 79 1.76 30.82 -0.24
C GLY A 79 0.53 30.33 0.51
N PHE A 80 0.70 29.76 1.71
CA PHE A 80 -0.33 29.99 2.74
C PHE A 80 0.20 31.08 3.67
N ARG A 81 -0.07 32.33 3.30
CA ARG A 81 0.14 33.49 4.17
C ARG A 81 -1.14 33.65 4.98
N GLY A 82 -1.16 33.07 6.17
CA GLY A 82 -2.13 33.43 7.19
C GLY A 82 -1.73 34.80 7.71
N ASP A 83 -2.41 35.85 7.27
CA ASP A 83 -2.38 37.12 8.00
C ASP A 83 -3.37 37.02 9.18
N PRO A 84 -3.05 37.69 10.32
CA PRO A 84 -3.67 37.45 11.63
C PRO A 84 -5.12 37.90 11.78
#